data_AF-A0A1L7W6W4-F1
#
_entry.id   AF-A0A1L7W6W4-F1
#
_cell.length_a   1.000
_cell.length_b   1.000
_cell.length_c   1.000
_cell.angle_alpha   90.00
_cell.angle_beta   90.00
_cell.angle_gamma   90.00
#
_symmetry.space_group_name_H-M   'P 1'
#
loop_
_entity.id
_entity.type
_entity.pdbx_description
1 polymer ?
#
loop_
_entity_poly.entity_id
_entity_poly.type
_entity_poly.pdbx_seq_one_letter_code
_entity_poly.pdbx_strand_id
1 'polypeptide(L)'
;MSWKASERLMDTIRHYARFPATGVSLRQMVQFGEKPSVGTLFRASQFLAEELPIRLAHRVQELDELPDGLNEMPSVIKVKDWYAQSFEEITQLPRPQLPSDIRSRLMKPSKAIGRNAFRLPAATPNPSIDEGEADGWGGLQNDNGKAKAAARRYFAIVDDSSDWPADLHLYNQRFAQTLHHIKRRHDGVVTTMAQGILEYKRRRQRMQIDSTIQSFLDRFYMSRIGIRMLIGQHIALTDQSHHRDPTYVGIICTKTNVQDLAQEAIENARFVCEDHYGLFEAPKVQLVCNPNLNFMYVPGHLSHMLFETLKNSLRAVVETHGMEKQAFPVTKVIVAEGKEDITIKISDEGGGIPRSAIPLVWTYMYTTVDRTPSLDPDFDKSDFKAPMAGFGYGLPISRLYARYFGGDLKLISMEGYGTDVYLHLNRLSSSSEPLQ
;
A
#
# COMPACT_ATOMS: atom_id res chain seq x y z
N MET A 1 9.17 29.44 -3.08
CA MET A 1 9.38 29.15 -4.52
C MET A 1 8.89 27.73 -4.78
N SER A 2 8.07 27.51 -5.80
CA SER A 2 7.68 26.15 -6.20
C SER A 2 8.91 25.43 -6.76
N TRP A 3 9.21 24.22 -6.27
CA TRP A 3 10.22 23.34 -6.87
C TRP A 3 9.87 23.10 -8.35
N LYS A 4 10.89 23.00 -9.22
CA LYS A 4 10.72 22.70 -10.65
C LYS A 4 11.83 21.76 -11.10
N ALA A 5 11.45 20.71 -11.82
CA ALA A 5 12.41 19.76 -12.38
C ALA A 5 13.31 20.43 -13.43
N SER A 6 14.62 20.18 -13.35
CA SER A 6 15.54 20.56 -14.43
C SER A 6 15.43 19.59 -15.62
N GLU A 7 15.78 20.03 -16.82
CA GLU A 7 15.77 19.18 -18.02
C GLU A 7 16.66 17.94 -17.85
N ARG A 8 17.85 18.13 -17.27
CA ARG A 8 18.79 17.03 -16.95
C ARG A 8 18.20 16.01 -15.98
N LEU A 9 17.44 16.47 -14.99
CA LEU A 9 16.75 15.58 -14.04
C LEU A 9 15.71 14.73 -14.78
N MET A 10 14.92 15.34 -15.65
CA MET A 10 13.90 14.62 -16.44
C MET A 10 14.51 13.58 -17.38
N ASP A 11 15.65 13.87 -18.02
CA ASP A 11 16.36 12.90 -18.84
C ASP A 11 16.89 11.72 -18.02
N THR A 12 17.37 12.00 -16.80
CA THR A 12 17.79 10.95 -15.86
C THR A 12 16.60 10.09 -15.45
N ILE A 13 15.45 10.70 -15.14
CA ILE A 13 14.21 9.98 -14.82
C ILE A 13 13.80 9.06 -15.98
N ARG A 14 13.78 9.56 -17.22
CA ARG A 14 13.48 8.76 -18.42
C ARG A 14 14.45 7.60 -18.63
N HIS A 15 15.71 7.75 -18.21
CA HIS A 15 16.67 6.65 -18.24
C HIS A 15 16.32 5.57 -17.21
N TYR A 16 16.00 5.97 -15.98
CA TYR A 16 15.64 5.03 -14.91
C TYR A 16 14.34 4.28 -15.18
N ALA A 17 13.37 4.93 -15.83
CA ALA A 17 12.09 4.34 -16.18
C ALA A 17 12.15 3.22 -17.25
N ARG A 18 13.34 2.92 -17.79
CA ARG A 18 13.56 1.78 -18.71
C ARG A 18 13.90 0.50 -17.97
N PHE A 19 14.25 0.57 -16.69
CA PHE A 19 14.63 -0.61 -15.92
C PHE A 19 13.40 -1.25 -15.29
N PRO A 20 13.28 -2.59 -15.30
CA PRO A 20 12.16 -3.27 -14.65
C PRO A 20 12.24 -3.12 -13.13
N ALA A 21 11.08 -3.01 -12.47
CA ALA A 21 11.00 -3.03 -11.02
C ALA A 21 11.19 -4.45 -10.47
N THR A 22 11.76 -4.57 -9.27
CA THR A 22 11.96 -5.86 -8.61
C THR A 22 10.83 -6.12 -7.63
N GLY A 23 10.00 -7.14 -7.88
CA GLY A 23 8.96 -7.56 -6.93
C GLY A 23 9.51 -8.24 -5.67
N VAL A 24 8.97 -7.90 -4.50
CA VAL A 24 9.33 -8.45 -3.19
C VAL A 24 8.11 -9.07 -2.49
N SER A 25 8.26 -10.21 -1.82
CA SER A 25 7.21 -10.84 -1.01
C SER A 25 7.33 -10.54 0.49
N LEU A 26 6.22 -10.66 1.25
CA LEU A 26 6.22 -10.52 2.71
C LEU A 26 7.27 -11.42 3.38
N ARG A 27 7.34 -12.67 2.94
CA ARG A 27 8.31 -13.63 3.48
C ARG A 27 9.75 -13.17 3.30
N GLN A 28 10.09 -12.57 2.16
CA GLN A 28 11.42 -12.02 1.91
C GLN A 28 11.71 -10.80 2.81
N MET A 29 10.73 -9.91 3.00
CA MET A 29 10.87 -8.74 3.88
C MET A 29 11.10 -9.15 5.35
N VAL A 30 10.40 -10.18 5.83
CA VAL A 30 10.55 -10.69 7.20
C VAL A 30 11.88 -11.40 7.40
N GLN A 31 12.26 -12.31 6.49
CA GLN A 31 13.54 -13.03 6.58
C GLN A 31 14.75 -12.08 6.60
N PHE A 32 14.63 -10.94 5.94
CA PHE A 32 15.65 -9.91 5.95
C PHE A 32 15.66 -9.07 7.25
N GLY A 33 14.48 -8.76 7.80
CA GLY A 33 14.35 -7.88 8.96
C GLY A 33 14.39 -8.57 10.32
N GLU A 34 14.37 -9.90 10.39
CA GLU A 34 14.26 -10.66 11.66
C GLU A 34 15.38 -10.37 12.67
N LYS A 35 16.60 -10.09 12.17
CA LYS A 35 17.76 -9.70 12.98
C LYS A 35 18.43 -8.47 12.38
N PRO A 36 17.93 -7.26 12.65
CA PRO A 36 18.50 -6.06 12.08
C PRO A 36 19.88 -5.80 12.68
N SER A 37 20.87 -5.64 11.81
CA SER A 37 22.23 -5.23 12.16
C SER A 37 22.63 -4.05 11.29
N VAL A 38 23.71 -3.34 11.64
CA VAL A 38 24.19 -2.21 10.83
C VAL A 38 24.53 -2.65 9.40
N GLY A 39 25.14 -3.83 9.23
CA GLY A 39 25.45 -4.40 7.93
C GLY A 39 24.20 -4.80 7.14
N THR A 40 23.23 -5.43 7.79
CA THR A 40 21.95 -5.82 7.16
C THR A 40 21.16 -4.57 6.76
N LEU A 41 21.00 -3.59 7.64
CA LEU A 41 20.34 -2.31 7.34
C LEU A 41 21.01 -1.59 6.16
N PHE A 42 22.34 -1.59 6.09
CA PHE A 42 23.07 -0.99 4.98
C PHE A 42 22.74 -1.66 3.64
N ARG A 43 22.65 -2.99 3.60
CA ARG A 43 22.22 -3.70 2.38
C ARG A 43 20.79 -3.36 1.98
N ALA A 44 19.92 -3.15 2.97
CA ALA A 44 18.56 -2.67 2.74
C ALA A 44 18.59 -1.28 2.11
N SER A 45 19.40 -0.36 2.65
CA SER A 45 19.58 0.98 2.10
C SER A 45 20.13 0.92 0.68
N GLN A 46 21.09 0.03 0.39
CA GLN A 46 21.61 -0.16 -0.96
C GLN A 46 20.55 -0.65 -1.94
N PHE A 47 19.75 -1.66 -1.55
CA PHE A 47 18.65 -2.13 -2.36
C PHE A 47 17.66 -1.00 -2.66
N LEU A 48 17.23 -0.26 -1.64
CA LEU A 48 16.26 0.82 -1.80
C LEU A 48 16.82 2.01 -2.57
N ALA A 49 18.11 2.32 -2.43
CA ALA A 49 18.76 3.38 -3.19
C ALA A 49 18.86 3.06 -4.70
N GLU A 50 18.68 1.80 -5.10
CA GLU A 50 18.63 1.38 -6.51
C GLU A 50 17.20 1.14 -6.99
N GLU A 51 16.35 0.54 -6.15
CA GLU A 51 14.97 0.15 -6.51
C GLU A 51 13.99 1.33 -6.44
N LEU A 52 14.06 2.19 -5.42
CA LEU A 52 13.12 3.31 -5.29
C LEU A 52 13.23 4.31 -6.45
N PRO A 53 14.42 4.71 -6.94
CA PRO A 53 14.51 5.57 -8.11
C PRO A 53 13.82 4.99 -9.35
N ILE A 54 13.90 3.69 -9.58
CA ILE A 54 13.22 3.01 -10.70
C ILE A 54 11.70 3.16 -10.55
N ARG A 55 11.15 2.79 -9.38
CA ARG A 55 9.71 2.87 -9.12
C ARG A 55 9.18 4.31 -9.21
N LEU A 56 9.91 5.27 -8.63
CA LEU A 56 9.56 6.69 -8.71
C LEU A 56 9.61 7.20 -10.16
N ALA A 57 10.62 6.78 -10.95
CA ALA A 57 10.75 7.18 -12.34
C ALA A 57 9.59 6.69 -13.21
N HIS A 58 9.14 5.45 -13.03
CA HIS A 58 7.92 4.95 -13.68
C HIS A 58 6.70 5.83 -13.36
N ARG A 59 6.55 6.27 -12.10
CA ARG A 59 5.41 7.14 -11.72
C ARG A 59 5.49 8.51 -12.38
N VAL A 60 6.68 9.11 -12.44
CA VAL A 60 6.86 10.40 -13.13
C VAL A 60 6.53 10.28 -14.61
N GLN A 61 7.01 9.24 -15.28
CA GLN A 61 6.74 9.02 -16.70
C GLN A 61 5.25 8.78 -16.96
N GLU A 62 4.61 7.88 -16.22
CA GLU A 62 3.18 7.61 -16.40
C GLU A 62 2.31 8.85 -16.14
N LEU A 63 2.65 9.68 -15.15
CA LEU A 63 1.94 10.94 -14.88
C LEU A 63 2.12 11.97 -16.00
N ASP A 64 3.28 11.97 -16.68
CA ASP A 64 3.58 12.87 -17.80
C ASP A 64 2.84 12.44 -19.08
N GLU A 65 2.65 11.14 -19.27
CA GLU A 65 2.01 10.51 -20.43
C GLU A 65 0.47 10.41 -20.30
N LEU A 66 -0.13 10.96 -19.23
CA LEU A 66 -1.58 10.87 -19.04
C LEU A 66 -2.36 11.53 -20.19
N PRO A 67 -3.39 10.84 -20.73
CA PRO A 67 -4.09 11.28 -21.92
C PRO A 67 -4.99 12.49 -21.68
N ASP A 68 -5.52 13.05 -22.77
CA ASP A 68 -6.59 14.05 -22.78
C ASP A 68 -6.32 15.33 -21.97
N GLY A 69 -5.05 15.66 -21.73
CA GLY A 69 -4.64 16.84 -20.95
C GLY A 69 -4.86 16.67 -19.43
N LEU A 70 -5.03 15.43 -18.95
CA LEU A 70 -5.06 15.13 -17.51
C LEU A 70 -3.69 15.41 -16.86
N ASN A 71 -2.59 15.15 -17.57
CA ASN A 71 -1.23 15.51 -17.15
C ASN A 71 -1.03 17.03 -16.92
N GLU A 72 -1.87 17.88 -17.51
CA GLU A 72 -1.82 19.35 -17.35
C GLU A 72 -2.55 19.85 -16.10
N MET A 73 -3.28 18.98 -15.38
CA MET A 73 -4.06 19.42 -14.21
C MET A 73 -3.12 19.86 -13.09
N PRO A 74 -3.34 21.04 -12.45
CA PRO A 74 -2.44 21.56 -11.42
C PRO A 74 -2.14 20.55 -10.30
N SER A 75 -3.15 19.79 -9.88
CA SER A 75 -2.98 18.77 -8.85
C SER A 75 -2.17 17.55 -9.33
N VAL A 76 -2.29 17.16 -10.61
CA VAL A 76 -1.50 16.08 -11.21
C VAL A 76 -0.04 16.50 -11.35
N ILE A 77 0.22 17.74 -11.81
CA ILE A 77 1.56 18.32 -11.89
C ILE A 77 2.22 18.35 -10.50
N LYS A 78 1.48 18.78 -9.47
CA LYS A 78 1.98 18.80 -8.09
C LYS A 78 2.43 17.43 -7.61
N VAL A 79 1.65 16.38 -7.93
CA VAL A 79 2.01 15.01 -7.57
C VAL A 79 3.23 14.55 -8.38
N LYS A 80 3.29 14.85 -9.67
CA LYS A 80 4.46 14.56 -10.52
C LYS A 80 5.74 15.18 -9.94
N ASP A 81 5.67 16.45 -9.52
CA ASP A 81 6.77 17.17 -8.91
C ASP A 81 7.22 16.52 -7.59
N TRP A 82 6.28 16.03 -6.76
CA TRP A 82 6.64 15.29 -5.55
C TRP A 82 7.41 14.00 -5.83
N TYR A 83 7.05 13.25 -6.89
CA TYR A 83 7.78 12.06 -7.29
C TYR A 83 9.17 12.41 -7.85
N ALA A 84 9.27 13.43 -8.70
CA ALA A 84 10.53 13.85 -9.30
C ALA A 84 11.50 14.44 -8.25
N GLN A 85 10.99 15.20 -7.28
CA GLN A 85 11.80 15.69 -6.14
C GLN A 85 12.29 14.53 -5.27
N SER A 86 11.43 13.56 -4.96
CA SER A 86 11.85 12.37 -4.19
C SER A 86 12.89 11.54 -4.93
N PHE A 87 12.80 11.44 -6.27
CA PHE A 87 13.80 10.78 -7.10
C PHE A 87 15.16 11.50 -7.01
N GLU A 88 15.15 12.83 -7.12
CA GLU A 88 16.35 13.66 -7.01
C GLU A 88 17.03 13.48 -5.65
N GLU A 89 16.27 13.55 -4.56
CA GLU A 89 16.80 13.42 -3.19
C GLU A 89 17.45 12.07 -2.92
N ILE A 90 16.90 10.96 -3.45
CA ILE A 90 17.50 9.62 -3.28
C ILE A 90 18.76 9.49 -4.13
N THR A 91 18.73 9.95 -5.38
CA THR A 91 19.86 9.76 -6.32
C THR A 91 21.06 10.65 -6.00
N GLN A 92 20.82 11.81 -5.39
CA GLN A 92 21.88 12.73 -4.96
C GLN A 92 22.46 12.38 -3.58
N LEU A 93 21.90 11.40 -2.86
CA LEU A 93 22.39 11.05 -1.54
C LEU A 93 23.83 10.49 -1.62
N PRO A 94 24.80 11.10 -0.91
CA PRO A 94 26.20 10.66 -0.95
C PRO A 94 26.36 9.22 -0.45
N ARG A 95 26.93 8.36 -1.29
CA ARG A 95 27.28 6.98 -0.91
C ARG A 95 28.54 6.98 -0.03
N PRO A 96 28.63 6.11 1.00
CA PRO A 96 29.81 6.05 1.85
C PRO A 96 31.01 5.50 1.07
N GLN A 97 32.18 6.11 1.26
CA GLN A 97 33.42 5.60 0.70
C GLN A 97 33.95 4.50 1.61
N LEU A 98 33.67 3.25 1.24
CA LEU A 98 34.08 2.09 2.03
C LEU A 98 35.44 1.55 1.58
N PRO A 99 36.36 1.27 2.52
CA PRO A 99 37.55 0.47 2.27
C PRO A 99 37.23 -0.90 1.64
N SER A 100 38.17 -1.44 0.86
CA SER A 100 37.96 -2.65 0.05
C SER A 100 37.66 -3.89 0.90
N ASP A 101 38.24 -3.97 2.09
CA ASP A 101 38.03 -5.02 3.09
C ASP A 101 36.58 -5.00 3.62
N ILE A 102 36.06 -3.83 4.02
CA ILE A 102 34.67 -3.66 4.49
C ILE A 102 33.68 -3.99 3.37
N ARG A 103 33.94 -3.52 2.14
CA ARG A 103 33.11 -3.87 0.97
C ARG A 103 33.08 -5.38 0.75
N SER A 104 34.23 -6.05 0.89
CA SER A 104 34.30 -7.51 0.74
C SER A 104 33.54 -8.24 1.86
N ARG A 105 33.50 -7.70 3.08
CA ARG A 105 32.76 -8.26 4.22
C ARG A 105 31.25 -8.14 4.02
N LEU A 106 30.77 -7.01 3.50
CA LEU A 106 29.35 -6.80 3.16
C LEU A 106 28.86 -7.75 2.05
N MET A 107 29.75 -8.16 1.15
CA MET A 107 29.42 -9.02 0.00
C MET A 107 29.61 -10.51 0.28
N LYS A 108 30.31 -10.89 1.36
CA LYS A 108 30.54 -12.29 1.71
C LYS A 108 29.36 -12.82 2.54
N PRO A 109 28.69 -13.90 2.10
CA PRO A 109 27.69 -14.58 2.93
C PRO A 109 28.37 -15.14 4.19
N SER A 110 27.71 -15.01 5.35
CA SER A 110 28.23 -15.56 6.61
C SER A 110 28.54 -17.06 6.47
N LYS A 111 29.75 -17.49 6.85
CA LYS A 111 30.16 -18.91 6.78
C LYS A 111 29.44 -19.80 7.81
N ALA A 112 28.77 -19.21 8.80
CA ALA A 112 28.13 -19.90 9.93
C ALA A 112 26.82 -20.61 9.55
N ILE A 113 26.23 -20.30 8.39
CA ILE A 113 24.95 -20.84 7.97
C ILE A 113 25.20 -21.66 6.70
N GLY A 114 24.89 -22.96 6.70
CA GLY A 114 25.22 -23.87 5.59
C GLY A 114 24.70 -23.39 4.22
N ARG A 115 25.34 -23.84 3.13
CA ARG A 115 25.02 -23.48 1.72
C ARG A 115 23.52 -23.55 1.33
N ASN A 116 22.70 -24.30 2.08
CA ASN A 116 21.26 -24.43 1.85
C ASN A 116 20.39 -23.34 2.49
N ALA A 117 20.89 -22.56 3.45
CA ALA A 117 20.14 -21.50 4.12
C ALA A 117 20.08 -20.18 3.33
N PHE A 118 20.87 -20.06 2.26
CA PHE A 118 20.93 -18.88 1.40
C PHE A 118 19.89 -18.87 0.27
N ARG A 119 19.03 -19.88 0.20
CA ARG A 119 17.94 -19.92 -0.78
C ARG A 119 16.74 -19.21 -0.16
N LEU A 120 16.61 -17.91 -0.47
CA LEU A 120 15.29 -17.29 -0.37
C LEU A 120 14.30 -18.17 -1.16
N PRO A 121 13.18 -18.58 -0.54
CA PRO A 121 12.13 -19.29 -1.26
C PRO A 121 11.72 -18.45 -2.47
N ALA A 122 11.56 -19.10 -3.63
CA ALA A 122 10.97 -18.41 -4.77
C ALA A 122 9.60 -17.87 -4.36
N ALA A 123 9.34 -16.60 -4.64
CA ALA A 123 8.00 -16.07 -4.49
C ALA A 123 7.06 -16.86 -5.43
N THR A 124 5.87 -17.20 -4.95
CA THR A 124 4.83 -17.79 -5.78
C THR A 124 4.16 -16.70 -6.61
N PRO A 125 3.66 -17.01 -7.82
CA PRO A 125 2.85 -16.06 -8.58
C PRO A 125 1.68 -15.54 -7.72
N ASN A 126 1.32 -14.29 -7.95
CA ASN A 126 0.18 -13.68 -7.28
C ASN A 126 -1.11 -14.18 -7.95
N PRO A 127 -1.99 -14.91 -7.23
CA PRO A 127 -3.20 -15.50 -7.82
C PRO A 127 -4.26 -14.46 -8.22
N SER A 128 -4.06 -13.20 -7.84
CA SER A 128 -5.02 -12.11 -8.04
C SER A 128 -4.70 -11.24 -9.26
N ILE A 129 -3.69 -11.62 -10.05
CA ILE A 129 -3.32 -10.98 -11.32
C ILE A 129 -3.51 -12.01 -12.44
N ASP A 130 -4.24 -11.66 -13.48
CA ASP A 130 -4.33 -12.50 -14.68
C ASP A 130 -3.02 -12.44 -15.49
N GLU A 131 -2.62 -13.54 -16.13
CA GLU A 131 -1.33 -13.64 -16.85
C GLU A 131 -1.13 -12.56 -17.94
N GLY A 132 -2.22 -12.03 -18.51
CA GLY A 132 -2.17 -10.92 -19.48
C GLY A 132 -2.26 -9.52 -18.86
N GLU A 133 -2.69 -9.38 -17.60
CA GLU A 133 -2.66 -8.09 -16.91
C GLU A 133 -1.23 -7.74 -16.47
N ALA A 134 -0.40 -8.73 -16.14
CA ALA A 134 1.01 -8.56 -15.74
C ALA A 134 1.84 -7.77 -16.76
N ASP A 135 1.62 -7.98 -18.06
CA ASP A 135 2.34 -7.26 -19.13
C ASP A 135 2.03 -5.73 -19.16
N GLY A 136 0.87 -5.32 -18.62
CA GLY A 136 0.43 -3.91 -18.54
C GLY A 136 1.07 -3.11 -17.39
N TRP A 137 1.81 -3.77 -16.50
CA TRP A 137 2.47 -3.18 -15.33
C TRP A 137 3.95 -2.82 -15.57
N GLY A 138 4.39 -2.85 -16.83
CA GLY A 138 5.79 -2.64 -17.20
C GLY A 138 6.62 -3.93 -17.14
N GLY A 139 5.99 -5.07 -16.90
CA GLY A 139 6.60 -6.38 -16.92
C GLY A 139 6.88 -6.85 -18.32
N LEU A 140 8.11 -6.66 -18.77
CA LEU A 140 8.69 -7.68 -19.63
C LEU A 140 8.71 -8.98 -18.81
N GLN A 141 7.89 -9.95 -19.19
CA GLN A 141 7.89 -11.31 -18.69
C GLN A 141 9.31 -11.89 -18.81
N ASN A 142 10.14 -11.69 -17.78
CA ASN A 142 11.55 -12.02 -17.84
C ASN A 142 11.76 -13.32 -17.04
N ASP A 143 11.58 -14.45 -17.71
CA ASP A 143 12.07 -15.77 -17.28
C ASP A 143 13.61 -15.85 -17.36
N ASN A 144 14.29 -14.82 -16.89
CA ASN A 144 15.70 -14.59 -17.17
C ASN A 144 16.44 -14.48 -15.84
N GLY A 145 17.37 -15.41 -15.62
CA GLY A 145 18.08 -15.62 -14.35
C GLY A 145 18.83 -14.40 -13.77
N LYS A 146 18.86 -13.26 -14.45
CA LYS A 146 19.48 -11.99 -14.03
C LYS A 146 18.69 -11.23 -12.95
N ALA A 147 17.36 -11.15 -13.04
CA ALA A 147 16.53 -10.52 -12.00
C ALA A 147 16.53 -11.36 -10.70
N LYS A 148 16.44 -12.70 -10.85
CA LYS A 148 16.68 -13.66 -9.76
C LYS A 148 18.07 -13.48 -9.12
N ALA A 149 19.10 -13.16 -9.90
CA ALA A 149 20.45 -12.89 -9.40
C ALA A 149 20.56 -11.53 -8.68
N ALA A 150 19.86 -10.49 -9.12
CA ALA A 150 19.84 -9.18 -8.47
C ALA A 150 19.14 -9.23 -7.10
N ALA A 151 17.93 -9.83 -7.01
CA ALA A 151 17.27 -10.05 -5.72
C ALA A 151 18.15 -10.89 -4.77
N ARG A 152 18.78 -11.95 -5.28
CA ARG A 152 19.76 -12.78 -4.50
C ARG A 152 20.96 -11.98 -3.98
N ARG A 153 21.34 -10.86 -4.61
CA ARG A 153 22.47 -10.02 -4.17
C ARG A 153 22.12 -9.08 -3.03
N TYR A 154 20.87 -8.70 -2.82
CA TYR A 154 20.52 -7.76 -1.73
C TYR A 154 20.12 -8.46 -0.44
N PHE A 155 19.48 -9.63 -0.53
CA PHE A 155 18.92 -10.34 0.62
C PHE A 155 19.83 -11.40 1.26
N ALA A 156 21.16 -11.30 1.10
CA ALA A 156 22.07 -12.25 1.73
C ALA A 156 22.40 -11.81 3.17
N ILE A 157 22.42 -12.77 4.11
CA ILE A 157 22.77 -12.53 5.51
C ILE A 157 24.24 -12.09 5.60
N VAL A 158 24.47 -10.93 6.22
CA VAL A 158 25.81 -10.35 6.39
C VAL A 158 26.54 -11.02 7.55
N ASP A 159 27.85 -11.13 7.45
CA ASP A 159 28.68 -11.54 8.58
C ASP A 159 28.85 -10.36 9.57
N ASP A 160 28.08 -10.40 10.65
CA ASP A 160 28.05 -9.39 11.71
C ASP A 160 28.98 -9.72 12.89
N SER A 161 29.97 -10.60 12.71
CA SER A 161 30.87 -11.04 13.79
C SER A 161 31.76 -9.94 14.39
N SER A 162 31.80 -8.74 13.80
CA SER A 162 32.69 -7.64 14.18
C SER A 162 32.04 -6.29 13.92
N ASP A 163 32.40 -5.28 14.71
CA ASP A 163 31.81 -3.95 14.62
C ASP A 163 31.93 -3.33 13.23
N TRP A 164 30.87 -2.60 12.85
CA TRP A 164 30.79 -1.87 11.59
C TRP A 164 31.29 -0.44 11.77
N PRO A 165 31.92 0.16 10.74
CA PRO A 165 32.36 1.55 10.78
C PRO A 165 31.23 2.53 11.08
N ALA A 166 31.54 3.61 11.80
CA ALA A 166 30.58 4.69 12.09
C ALA A 166 29.96 5.30 10.83
N ASP A 167 30.70 5.33 9.71
CA ASP A 167 30.21 5.83 8.42
C ASP A 167 29.01 5.04 7.89
N LEU A 168 28.94 3.72 8.12
CA LEU A 168 27.79 2.91 7.73
C LEU A 168 26.57 3.24 8.57
N HIS A 169 26.76 3.41 9.87
CA HIS A 169 25.69 3.80 10.77
C HIS A 169 25.13 5.18 10.41
N LEU A 170 26.02 6.14 10.15
CA LEU A 170 25.65 7.50 9.75
C LEU A 170 24.93 7.52 8.39
N TYR A 171 25.37 6.71 7.43
CA TYR A 171 24.67 6.57 6.15
C TYR A 171 23.25 6.01 6.33
N ASN A 172 23.09 4.93 7.12
CA ASN A 172 21.77 4.34 7.37
C ASN A 172 20.82 5.36 8.02
N GLN A 173 21.30 6.13 9.01
CA GLN A 173 20.51 7.19 9.64
C GLN A 173 20.11 8.27 8.64
N ARG A 174 21.06 8.78 7.85
CA ARG A 174 20.78 9.81 6.83
C ARG A 174 19.78 9.31 5.78
N PHE A 175 19.96 8.07 5.31
CA PHE A 175 19.06 7.46 4.34
C PHE A 175 17.65 7.30 4.93
N ALA A 176 17.51 6.81 6.16
CA ALA A 176 16.22 6.71 6.84
C ALA A 176 15.55 8.09 7.03
N GLN A 177 16.31 9.13 7.39
CA GLN A 177 15.81 10.51 7.47
C GLN A 177 15.31 11.01 6.11
N THR A 178 16.06 10.79 5.02
CA THR A 178 15.61 11.11 3.66
C THR A 178 14.30 10.38 3.34
N LEU A 179 14.20 9.10 3.66
CA LEU A 179 12.98 8.32 3.45
C LEU A 179 11.79 8.82 4.29
N HIS A 180 12.02 9.29 5.52
CA HIS A 180 10.98 9.93 6.35
C HIS A 180 10.42 11.19 5.69
N HIS A 181 11.29 12.06 5.18
CA HIS A 181 10.86 13.27 4.45
C HIS A 181 10.05 12.92 3.20
N ILE A 182 10.50 11.92 2.44
CA ILE A 182 9.78 11.41 1.27
C ILE A 182 8.41 10.84 1.66
N LYS A 183 8.35 10.00 2.71
CA LYS A 183 7.09 9.42 3.20
C LYS A 183 6.07 10.52 3.52
N ARG A 184 6.50 11.56 4.25
CA ARG A 184 5.64 12.70 4.64
C ARG A 184 5.19 13.51 3.43
N ARG A 185 6.08 13.82 2.49
CA ARG A 185 5.73 14.51 1.23
C ARG A 185 4.62 13.78 0.47
N HIS A 186 4.65 12.45 0.49
CA HIS A 186 3.73 11.60 -0.26
C HIS A 186 2.43 11.25 0.48
N ASP A 187 2.20 11.72 1.72
CA ASP A 187 0.96 11.46 2.46
C ASP A 187 -0.25 12.11 1.77
N GLY A 188 -0.05 13.27 1.12
CA GLY A 188 -1.07 14.00 0.36
C GLY A 188 -1.51 13.35 -0.96
N VAL A 189 -0.73 12.42 -1.53
CA VAL A 189 -0.87 11.98 -2.94
C VAL A 189 -2.28 11.50 -3.31
N VAL A 190 -2.93 10.66 -2.51
CA VAL A 190 -4.27 10.13 -2.86
C VAL A 190 -5.31 11.24 -2.98
N THR A 191 -5.32 12.19 -2.05
CA THR A 191 -6.30 13.28 -2.05
C THR A 191 -5.98 14.30 -3.14
N THR A 192 -4.69 14.59 -3.37
CA THR A 192 -4.27 15.50 -4.45
C THR A 192 -4.55 14.89 -5.82
N MET A 193 -4.33 13.60 -6.03
CA MET A 193 -4.71 12.94 -7.29
C MET A 193 -6.23 12.91 -7.49
N ALA A 194 -7.02 12.62 -6.45
CA ALA A 194 -8.48 12.71 -6.54
C ALA A 194 -8.95 14.11 -6.96
N GLN A 195 -8.31 15.15 -6.41
CA GLN A 195 -8.54 16.54 -6.80
C GLN A 195 -8.15 16.81 -8.26
N GLY A 196 -7.04 16.25 -8.75
CA GLY A 196 -6.65 16.35 -10.16
C GLY A 196 -7.66 15.71 -11.13
N ILE A 197 -8.24 14.57 -10.74
CA ILE A 197 -9.31 13.94 -11.51
C ILE A 197 -10.59 14.80 -11.47
N LEU A 198 -10.92 15.44 -10.34
CA LEU A 198 -12.03 16.38 -10.24
C LEU A 198 -11.84 17.60 -11.16
N GLU A 199 -10.65 18.18 -11.18
CA GLU A 199 -10.28 19.29 -12.07
C GLU A 199 -10.49 18.90 -13.54
N TYR A 200 -10.02 17.71 -13.93
CA TYR A 200 -10.20 17.16 -15.26
C TYR A 200 -11.68 16.96 -15.62
N LYS A 201 -12.48 16.34 -14.73
CA LYS A 201 -13.92 16.12 -14.94
C LYS A 201 -14.66 17.43 -15.17
N ARG A 202 -14.34 18.48 -14.39
CA ARG A 202 -14.92 19.83 -14.56
C ARG A 202 -14.52 20.44 -15.91
N ARG A 203 -13.24 20.39 -16.27
CA ARG A 203 -12.72 20.96 -17.53
C ARG A 203 -13.32 20.29 -18.76
N ARG A 204 -13.56 18.97 -18.70
CA ARG A 204 -14.09 18.17 -19.82
C ARG A 204 -15.60 17.95 -19.77
N GLN A 205 -16.30 18.44 -18.75
CA GLN A 205 -17.72 18.19 -18.50
C GLN A 205 -18.10 16.70 -18.55
N ARG A 206 -17.22 15.82 -18.06
CA ARG A 206 -17.43 14.36 -18.02
C ARG A 206 -17.92 13.92 -16.64
N MET A 207 -18.97 13.09 -16.61
CA MET A 207 -19.53 12.52 -15.38
C MET A 207 -18.77 11.29 -14.89
N GLN A 208 -18.14 10.53 -15.78
CA GLN A 208 -17.36 9.33 -15.48
C GLN A 208 -15.97 9.41 -16.12
N ILE A 209 -15.02 8.69 -15.56
CA ILE A 209 -13.69 8.51 -16.15
C ILE A 209 -13.70 7.23 -16.99
N ASP A 210 -12.91 7.23 -18.07
CA ASP A 210 -12.78 6.08 -18.96
C ASP A 210 -11.97 4.93 -18.34
N SER A 211 -11.98 3.78 -19.01
CA SER A 211 -11.25 2.58 -18.58
C SER A 211 -9.73 2.78 -18.59
N THR A 212 -9.19 3.68 -19.41
CA THR A 212 -7.75 3.96 -19.46
C THR A 212 -7.28 4.67 -18.21
N ILE A 213 -8.03 5.66 -17.73
CA ILE A 213 -7.76 6.36 -16.47
C ILE A 213 -7.96 5.43 -15.28
N GLN A 214 -8.98 4.57 -15.28
CA GLN A 214 -9.17 3.55 -14.24
C GLN A 214 -7.93 2.64 -14.13
N SER A 215 -7.51 2.05 -15.26
CA SER A 215 -6.35 1.16 -15.32
C SER A 215 -5.08 1.88 -14.90
N PHE A 216 -4.92 3.16 -15.27
CA PHE A 216 -3.82 3.98 -14.78
C PHE A 216 -3.88 4.18 -13.26
N LEU A 217 -5.03 4.51 -12.68
CA LEU A 217 -5.16 4.77 -11.25
C LEU A 217 -4.90 3.51 -10.42
N ASP A 218 -5.38 2.35 -10.87
CA ASP A 218 -5.02 1.06 -10.28
C ASP A 218 -3.50 0.87 -10.30
N ARG A 219 -2.88 1.15 -11.46
CA ARG A 219 -1.43 1.06 -11.61
C ARG A 219 -0.66 1.96 -10.70
N PHE A 220 -1.07 3.21 -10.68
CA PHE A 220 -0.49 4.26 -9.87
C PHE A 220 -0.57 3.95 -8.37
N TYR A 221 -1.74 3.56 -7.86
CA TYR A 221 -1.94 3.32 -6.44
C TYR A 221 -1.29 2.03 -5.95
N MET A 222 -1.28 0.97 -6.75
CA MET A 222 -0.59 -0.27 -6.40
C MET A 222 0.93 -0.06 -6.26
N SER A 223 1.55 0.67 -7.20
CA SER A 223 2.97 1.04 -7.08
C SER A 223 3.24 1.93 -5.87
N ARG A 224 2.34 2.87 -5.58
CA ARG A 224 2.43 3.71 -4.38
C ARG A 224 2.37 2.87 -3.10
N ILE A 225 1.50 1.86 -3.03
CA ILE A 225 1.43 0.91 -1.90
C ILE A 225 2.80 0.24 -1.74
N GLY A 226 3.39 -0.27 -2.83
CA GLY A 226 4.71 -0.90 -2.77
C GLY A 226 5.86 0.03 -2.37
N ILE A 227 5.88 1.27 -2.87
CA ILE A 227 6.86 2.29 -2.46
C ILE A 227 6.72 2.57 -0.95
N ARG A 228 5.50 2.74 -0.45
CA ARG A 228 5.25 2.97 0.98
C ARG A 228 5.59 1.77 1.85
N MET A 229 5.38 0.55 1.34
CA MET A 229 5.75 -0.69 2.02
C MET A 229 7.26 -0.75 2.24
N LEU A 230 8.04 -0.54 1.18
CA LEU A 230 9.50 -0.55 1.24
C LEU A 230 10.07 0.55 2.15
N ILE A 231 9.57 1.78 2.00
CA ILE A 231 9.99 2.92 2.82
C ILE A 231 9.63 2.69 4.30
N GLY A 232 8.38 2.27 4.57
CA GLY A 232 7.90 2.02 5.92
C GLY A 232 8.69 0.91 6.62
N GLN A 233 8.99 -0.18 5.91
CA GLN A 233 9.80 -1.28 6.44
C GLN A 233 11.21 -0.82 6.83
N HIS A 234 11.88 -0.05 5.97
CA HIS A 234 13.24 0.41 6.26
C HIS A 234 13.31 1.38 7.42
N ILE A 235 12.36 2.32 7.47
CA ILE A 235 12.23 3.27 8.58
C ILE A 235 12.02 2.52 9.90
N ALA A 236 11.05 1.61 9.95
CA ALA A 236 10.72 0.88 11.18
C ALA A 236 11.88 -0.01 11.68
N LEU A 237 12.66 -0.59 10.76
CA LEU A 237 13.86 -1.36 11.12
C LEU A 237 15.01 -0.47 11.60
N THR A 238 15.14 0.75 11.07
CA THR A 238 16.23 1.68 11.42
C THR A 238 15.97 2.42 12.72
N ASP A 239 14.76 2.93 12.93
CA ASP A 239 14.38 3.69 14.13
C ASP A 239 14.22 2.79 15.36
N GLN A 240 14.20 1.47 15.17
CA GLN A 240 13.94 0.47 16.20
C GLN A 240 12.63 0.69 16.98
N SER A 241 11.69 1.45 16.40
CA SER A 241 10.44 1.87 17.04
C SER A 241 9.62 0.69 17.59
N HIS A 242 9.69 -0.47 16.93
CA HIS A 242 8.99 -1.70 17.31
C HIS A 242 9.86 -2.76 17.98
N HIS A 243 11.13 -2.50 18.34
CA HIS A 243 12.01 -3.48 19.01
C HIS A 243 11.52 -3.92 20.40
N ARG A 244 10.42 -3.34 20.90
CA ARG A 244 9.77 -3.76 22.14
C ARG A 244 8.89 -5.01 21.96
N ASP A 245 8.41 -5.29 20.75
CA ASP A 245 7.55 -6.44 20.47
C ASP A 245 8.27 -7.45 19.56
N PRO A 246 8.58 -8.67 20.06
CA PRO A 246 9.27 -9.70 19.27
C PRO A 246 8.43 -10.23 18.10
N THR A 247 7.13 -9.91 18.03
CA THR A 247 6.26 -10.32 16.93
C THR A 247 6.37 -9.41 15.72
N TYR A 248 7.01 -8.25 15.82
CA TYR A 248 7.15 -7.28 14.73
C TYR A 248 8.51 -7.34 14.06
N VAL A 249 8.48 -7.34 12.72
CA VAL A 249 9.66 -7.17 11.86
C VAL A 249 9.39 -5.96 10.97
N GLY A 250 9.88 -4.79 11.41
CA GLY A 250 9.55 -3.52 10.80
C GLY A 250 8.07 -3.19 10.97
N ILE A 251 7.33 -3.11 9.86
CA ILE A 251 5.87 -2.86 9.85
C ILE A 251 5.03 -4.16 9.74
N ILE A 252 5.69 -5.31 9.64
CA ILE A 252 5.04 -6.62 9.47
C ILE A 252 4.93 -7.28 10.84
N CYS A 253 3.73 -7.72 11.22
CA CYS A 253 3.52 -8.51 12.43
C CYS A 253 3.40 -9.99 12.05
N THR A 254 4.29 -10.81 12.60
CA THR A 254 4.34 -12.27 12.38
C THR A 254 3.17 -13.01 13.01
N LYS A 255 2.51 -12.41 14.00
CA LYS A 255 1.36 -12.95 14.72
C LYS A 255 0.25 -11.89 14.82
N THR A 256 -0.20 -11.40 13.66
CA THR A 256 -1.32 -10.46 13.61
C THR A 256 -2.59 -11.14 14.09
N ASN A 257 -3.15 -10.69 15.21
CA ASN A 257 -4.43 -11.16 15.72
C ASN A 257 -5.57 -10.48 14.93
N VAL A 258 -6.39 -11.25 14.23
CA VAL A 258 -7.48 -10.70 13.41
C VAL A 258 -8.68 -10.27 14.25
N GLN A 259 -8.94 -10.94 15.37
CA GLN A 259 -10.04 -10.57 16.27
C GLN A 259 -9.82 -9.15 16.81
N ASP A 260 -8.64 -8.88 17.37
CA ASP A 260 -8.33 -7.60 17.99
C ASP A 260 -8.37 -6.47 16.96
N LEU A 261 -7.76 -6.70 15.79
CA LEU A 261 -7.71 -5.70 14.72
C LEU A 261 -9.09 -5.42 14.12
N ALA A 262 -9.94 -6.45 13.97
CA ALA A 262 -11.30 -6.27 13.50
C ALA A 262 -12.16 -5.54 14.54
N GLN A 263 -11.98 -5.84 15.82
CA GLN A 263 -12.68 -5.16 16.90
C GLN A 263 -12.34 -3.67 16.94
N GLU A 264 -11.06 -3.32 16.84
CA GLU A 264 -10.60 -1.92 16.76
C GLU A 264 -11.18 -1.21 15.53
N ALA A 265 -11.14 -1.85 14.35
CA ALA A 265 -11.71 -1.29 13.13
C ALA A 265 -13.24 -1.08 13.22
N ILE A 266 -13.95 -1.97 13.90
CA ILE A 266 -15.38 -1.86 14.18
C ILE A 266 -15.66 -0.65 15.06
N GLU A 267 -14.93 -0.49 16.17
CA GLU A 267 -15.10 0.62 17.11
C GLU A 267 -14.84 1.96 16.41
N ASN A 268 -13.74 2.03 15.65
CA ASN A 268 -13.38 3.22 14.88
C ASN A 268 -14.45 3.57 13.82
N ALA A 269 -14.96 2.59 13.09
CA ALA A 269 -16.00 2.82 12.08
C ALA A 269 -17.34 3.24 12.71
N ARG A 270 -17.72 2.66 13.86
CA ARG A 270 -18.91 3.04 14.63
C ARG A 270 -18.80 4.46 15.16
N PHE A 271 -17.64 4.84 15.71
CA PHE A 271 -17.39 6.21 16.18
C PHE A 271 -17.55 7.24 15.06
N VAL A 272 -16.95 6.99 13.89
CA VAL A 272 -17.08 7.89 12.72
C VAL A 272 -18.54 7.96 12.24
N CYS A 273 -19.28 6.85 12.32
CA CYS A 273 -20.70 6.81 11.99
C CYS A 273 -21.56 7.65 12.96
N GLU A 274 -21.29 7.55 14.27
CA GLU A 274 -21.97 8.34 15.31
C GLU A 274 -21.72 9.83 15.14
N ASP A 275 -20.45 10.23 14.97
CA ASP A 275 -20.07 11.63 14.79
C ASP A 275 -20.69 12.24 13.53
N HIS A 276 -20.67 11.50 12.41
CA HIS A 276 -21.16 12.03 11.13
C HIS A 276 -22.68 12.22 11.09
N TYR A 277 -23.43 11.24 11.61
CA TYR A 277 -24.89 11.27 11.59
C TYR A 277 -25.48 11.85 12.90
N GLY A 278 -24.65 12.23 13.89
CA GLY A 278 -25.15 12.69 15.18
C GLY A 278 -26.00 11.65 15.91
N LEU A 279 -25.67 10.37 15.75
CA LEU A 279 -26.42 9.27 16.38
C LEU A 279 -25.99 9.11 17.84
N PHE A 280 -26.94 8.76 18.70
CA PHE A 280 -26.63 8.37 20.07
C PHE A 280 -25.91 7.02 20.14
N GLU A 281 -26.26 6.09 19.23
CA GLU A 281 -25.62 4.78 19.10
C GLU A 281 -25.58 4.36 17.62
N ALA A 282 -24.39 4.04 17.08
CA ALA A 282 -24.25 3.50 15.74
C ALA A 282 -24.79 2.07 15.62
N PRO A 283 -25.11 1.60 14.39
CA PRO A 283 -25.51 0.22 14.16
C PRO A 283 -24.54 -0.77 14.81
N LYS A 284 -25.10 -1.77 15.50
CA LYS A 284 -24.32 -2.79 16.17
C LYS A 284 -23.62 -3.66 15.14
N VAL A 285 -22.38 -4.04 15.45
CA VAL A 285 -21.61 -4.96 14.62
C VAL A 285 -21.31 -6.21 15.44
N GLN A 286 -21.68 -7.37 14.89
CA GLN A 286 -21.39 -8.67 15.49
C GLN A 286 -20.14 -9.26 14.83
N LEU A 287 -19.08 -9.45 15.60
CA LEU A 287 -17.86 -10.12 15.18
C LEU A 287 -17.91 -11.61 15.55
N VAL A 288 -17.83 -12.47 14.55
CA VAL A 288 -17.69 -13.93 14.68
C VAL A 288 -16.30 -14.30 14.15
N CYS A 289 -15.34 -14.47 15.05
CA CYS A 289 -13.97 -14.81 14.70
C CYS A 289 -13.37 -15.69 15.81
N ASN A 290 -12.42 -16.54 15.42
CA ASN A 290 -11.64 -17.31 16.37
C ASN A 290 -10.62 -16.37 17.05
N PRO A 291 -10.68 -16.18 18.39
CA PRO A 291 -9.81 -15.24 19.08
C PRO A 291 -8.31 -15.61 19.01
N ASN A 292 -8.00 -16.86 18.67
CA ASN A 292 -6.62 -17.35 18.55
C ASN A 292 -6.08 -17.29 17.11
N LEU A 293 -6.85 -16.73 16.16
CA LEU A 293 -6.45 -16.66 14.77
C LEU A 293 -5.34 -15.63 14.57
N ASN A 294 -4.14 -16.15 14.35
CA ASN A 294 -2.93 -15.36 14.16
C ASN A 294 -2.26 -15.75 12.85
N PHE A 295 -1.80 -14.76 12.09
CA PHE A 295 -1.02 -14.98 10.87
C PHE A 295 -0.09 -13.82 10.58
N MET A 296 0.84 -14.01 9.66
CA MET A 296 1.78 -12.97 9.27
C MET A 296 1.14 -12.01 8.28
N TYR A 297 1.03 -10.74 8.66
CA TYR A 297 0.46 -9.70 7.81
C TYR A 297 0.96 -8.30 8.19
N VAL A 298 0.51 -7.29 7.46
CA VAL A 298 0.73 -5.87 7.80
C VAL A 298 -0.53 -5.35 8.49
N PRO A 299 -0.54 -5.17 9.84
CA PRO A 299 -1.74 -4.78 10.57
C PRO A 299 -2.38 -3.49 10.03
N GLY A 300 -1.56 -2.49 9.69
CA GLY A 300 -2.07 -1.23 9.13
C GLY A 300 -2.82 -1.38 7.80
N HIS A 301 -2.43 -2.34 6.94
CA HIS A 301 -3.15 -2.60 5.69
C HIS A 301 -4.50 -3.27 5.97
N LEU A 302 -4.52 -4.26 6.86
CA LEU A 302 -5.76 -4.97 7.21
C LEU A 302 -6.75 -4.05 7.94
N SER A 303 -6.28 -3.26 8.90
CA SER A 303 -7.09 -2.26 9.60
C SER A 303 -7.72 -1.27 8.62
N HIS A 304 -6.96 -0.77 7.64
CA HIS A 304 -7.49 0.13 6.61
C HIS A 304 -8.60 -0.51 5.77
N MET A 305 -8.40 -1.74 5.30
CA MET A 305 -9.41 -2.46 4.50
C MET A 305 -10.68 -2.73 5.30
N LEU A 306 -10.55 -3.15 6.57
CA LEU A 306 -11.69 -3.37 7.46
C LEU A 306 -12.43 -2.07 7.76
N PHE A 307 -11.72 -1.01 8.10
CA PHE A 307 -12.29 0.29 8.40
C PHE A 307 -13.09 0.84 7.20
N GLU A 308 -12.52 0.86 5.99
CA GLU A 308 -13.21 1.40 4.81
C GLU A 308 -14.44 0.58 4.42
N THR A 309 -14.39 -0.74 4.54
CA THR A 309 -15.53 -1.62 4.23
C THR A 309 -16.63 -1.50 5.29
N LEU A 310 -16.28 -1.50 6.58
CA LEU A 310 -17.23 -1.31 7.67
C LEU A 310 -17.90 0.06 7.61
N LYS A 311 -17.15 1.12 7.34
CA LYS A 311 -17.68 2.47 7.14
C LYS A 311 -18.76 2.51 6.04
N ASN A 312 -18.52 1.84 4.91
CA ASN A 312 -19.49 1.76 3.82
C ASN A 312 -20.75 0.96 4.21
N SER A 313 -20.58 -0.17 4.91
CA SER A 313 -21.71 -0.96 5.40
C SER A 313 -22.56 -0.21 6.43
N LEU A 314 -21.92 0.44 7.42
CA LEU A 314 -22.62 1.23 8.44
C LEU A 314 -23.35 2.42 7.81
N ARG A 315 -22.71 3.11 6.86
CA ARG A 315 -23.34 4.17 6.07
C ARG A 315 -24.60 3.68 5.38
N ALA A 316 -24.50 2.57 4.63
CA ALA A 316 -25.63 2.01 3.89
C ALA A 316 -26.80 1.62 4.81
N VAL A 317 -26.50 1.06 6.00
CA VAL A 317 -27.51 0.73 7.01
C VAL A 317 -28.19 1.98 7.54
N VAL A 318 -27.45 3.03 7.92
CA VAL A 318 -28.06 4.26 8.45
C VAL A 318 -28.89 4.97 7.38
N GLU A 319 -28.37 5.11 6.16
CA GLU A 319 -29.06 5.80 5.06
C GLU A 319 -30.34 5.06 4.62
N THR A 320 -30.33 3.73 4.61
CA THR A 320 -31.50 2.93 4.20
C THR A 320 -32.61 2.93 5.24
N HIS A 321 -32.24 2.86 6.52
CA HIS A 321 -33.20 2.66 7.60
C HIS A 321 -33.65 3.97 8.27
N GLY A 322 -32.96 5.08 7.99
CA GLY A 322 -33.25 6.39 8.55
C GLY A 322 -32.61 6.61 9.92
N MET A 323 -32.19 7.85 10.18
CA MET A 323 -31.48 8.24 11.40
C MET A 323 -32.35 8.19 12.66
N GLU A 324 -33.67 8.25 12.50
CA GLU A 324 -34.65 8.23 13.61
C GLU A 324 -34.98 6.81 14.10
N LYS A 325 -34.41 5.78 13.47
CA LYS A 325 -34.74 4.40 13.81
C LYS A 325 -34.20 4.05 15.20
N GLN A 326 -35.07 3.49 16.05
CA GLN A 326 -34.70 3.08 17.41
C GLN A 326 -33.64 1.96 17.45
N ALA A 327 -33.63 1.08 16.45
CA ALA A 327 -32.67 -0.01 16.36
C ALA A 327 -32.34 -0.34 14.90
N PHE A 328 -31.06 -0.33 14.57
CA PHE A 328 -30.55 -0.72 13.26
C PHE A 328 -30.35 -2.25 13.16
N PRO A 329 -30.47 -2.84 11.96
CA PRO A 329 -30.04 -4.22 11.76
C PRO A 329 -28.54 -4.39 12.05
N VAL A 330 -28.19 -5.56 12.59
CA VAL A 330 -26.82 -5.85 13.02
C VAL A 330 -25.97 -6.20 11.80
N THR A 331 -24.91 -5.44 11.56
CA THR A 331 -23.89 -5.77 10.56
C THR A 331 -23.06 -6.94 11.09
N LYS A 332 -22.83 -7.97 10.29
CA LYS A 332 -22.10 -9.18 10.71
C LYS A 332 -20.73 -9.23 10.06
N VAL A 333 -19.70 -9.41 10.87
CA VAL A 333 -18.32 -9.67 10.44
C VAL A 333 -17.98 -11.11 10.79
N ILE A 334 -17.71 -11.94 9.79
CA ILE A 334 -17.41 -13.36 9.97
C ILE A 334 -16.01 -13.63 9.42
N VAL A 335 -15.14 -14.16 10.26
CA VAL A 335 -13.77 -14.53 9.88
C VAL A 335 -13.68 -16.05 9.79
N ALA A 336 -13.32 -16.54 8.61
CA ALA A 336 -13.11 -17.95 8.33
C ALA A 336 -11.63 -18.23 8.09
N GLU A 337 -11.12 -19.25 8.78
CA GLU A 337 -9.75 -19.74 8.65
C GLU A 337 -9.69 -20.93 7.70
N GLY A 338 -9.05 -20.75 6.55
CA GLY A 338 -8.72 -21.82 5.61
C GLY A 338 -7.26 -22.26 5.73
N LYS A 339 -6.92 -23.30 4.96
CA LYS A 339 -5.53 -23.79 4.82
C LYS A 339 -4.66 -22.80 4.04
N GLU A 340 -5.21 -22.23 2.98
CA GLU A 340 -4.50 -21.33 2.06
C GLU A 340 -4.90 -19.86 2.28
N ASP A 341 -6.17 -19.62 2.62
CA ASP A 341 -6.73 -18.28 2.74
C ASP A 341 -7.35 -18.02 4.11
N ILE A 342 -7.32 -16.76 4.53
CA ILE A 342 -8.18 -16.22 5.58
C ILE A 342 -9.22 -15.35 4.87
N THR A 343 -10.50 -15.62 5.10
CA THR A 343 -11.59 -14.86 4.47
C THR A 343 -12.38 -14.11 5.53
N ILE A 344 -12.56 -12.81 5.33
CA ILE A 344 -13.38 -11.95 6.19
C ILE A 344 -14.61 -11.54 5.38
N LYS A 345 -15.79 -11.94 5.86
CA LYS A 345 -17.08 -11.58 5.27
C LYS A 345 -17.73 -10.47 6.10
N ILE A 346 -18.05 -9.35 5.50
CA ILE A 346 -18.83 -8.26 6.11
C ILE A 346 -20.19 -8.24 5.42
N SER A 347 -21.26 -8.36 6.21
CA SER A 347 -22.63 -8.53 5.73
C SER A 347 -23.52 -7.48 6.36
N ASP A 348 -24.14 -6.65 5.54
CA ASP A 348 -25.07 -5.62 5.97
C ASP A 348 -26.48 -5.82 5.40
N GLU A 349 -27.45 -5.15 6.02
CA GLU A 349 -28.82 -5.02 5.53
C GLU A 349 -29.09 -3.57 5.09
N GLY A 350 -28.11 -2.98 4.38
CA GLY A 350 -28.12 -1.58 3.93
C GLY A 350 -28.82 -1.37 2.59
N GLY A 351 -29.86 -2.14 2.26
CA GLY A 351 -30.67 -1.95 1.06
C GLY A 351 -30.06 -2.48 -0.25
N GLY A 352 -28.77 -2.80 -0.26
CA GLY A 352 -28.08 -3.40 -1.40
C GLY A 352 -27.81 -2.44 -2.56
N ILE A 353 -27.19 -2.98 -3.62
CA ILE A 353 -26.70 -2.25 -4.78
C ILE A 353 -27.30 -2.90 -6.04
N PRO A 354 -27.94 -2.13 -6.93
CA PRO A 354 -28.49 -2.65 -8.18
C PRO A 354 -27.39 -3.28 -9.04
N ARG A 355 -27.73 -4.36 -9.74
CA ARG A 355 -26.76 -5.12 -10.57
C ARG A 355 -26.03 -4.25 -11.61
N SER A 356 -26.72 -3.24 -12.16
CA SER A 356 -26.15 -2.29 -13.11
C SER A 356 -25.07 -1.37 -12.50
N ALA A 357 -25.10 -1.14 -11.19
CA ALA A 357 -24.14 -0.29 -10.48
C ALA A 357 -22.95 -1.07 -9.91
N ILE A 358 -23.01 -2.40 -9.84
CA ILE A 358 -21.92 -3.23 -9.29
C ILE A 358 -20.57 -2.99 -9.97
N PRO A 359 -20.45 -2.88 -11.31
CA PRO A 359 -19.16 -2.56 -11.92
C PRO A 359 -18.64 -1.17 -11.54
N LEU A 360 -19.56 -0.23 -11.27
CA LEU A 360 -19.24 1.16 -10.99
C LEU A 360 -18.67 1.36 -9.57
N VAL A 361 -18.97 0.48 -8.61
CA VAL A 361 -18.43 0.64 -7.24
C VAL A 361 -16.90 0.49 -7.17
N TRP A 362 -16.30 -0.13 -8.18
CA TRP A 362 -14.86 -0.27 -8.34
C TRP A 362 -14.22 0.89 -9.10
N THR A 363 -15.03 1.79 -9.65
CA THR A 363 -14.54 2.92 -10.43
C THR A 363 -14.17 4.09 -9.52
N TYR A 364 -12.95 4.61 -9.65
CA TYR A 364 -12.55 5.81 -8.89
C TYR A 364 -13.48 6.99 -9.20
N MET A 365 -13.72 7.85 -8.19
CA MET A 365 -14.64 8.99 -8.27
C MET A 365 -16.11 8.64 -8.46
N TYR A 366 -16.49 7.36 -8.43
CA TYR A 366 -17.89 6.95 -8.28
C TYR A 366 -18.27 7.01 -6.81
N THR A 367 -19.25 7.84 -6.50
CA THR A 367 -19.80 7.97 -5.15
C THR A 367 -21.31 8.12 -5.23
N THR A 368 -22.00 7.53 -4.25
CA THR A 368 -23.46 7.66 -4.07
C THR A 368 -23.83 8.94 -3.33
N VAL A 369 -22.89 9.85 -3.07
CA VAL A 369 -23.11 11.12 -2.38
C VAL A 369 -23.33 12.25 -3.39
N ASP A 370 -24.41 13.01 -3.24
CA ASP A 370 -24.77 14.13 -4.13
C ASP A 370 -23.81 15.33 -4.05
N ARG A 371 -23.04 15.45 -2.95
CA ARG A 371 -22.03 16.49 -2.73
C ARG A 371 -20.74 15.89 -2.20
N THR A 372 -19.70 15.81 -3.03
CA THR A 372 -18.34 15.54 -2.54
C THR A 372 -17.93 16.66 -1.58
N PRO A 373 -17.54 16.36 -0.33
CA PRO A 373 -17.11 17.38 0.62
C PRO A 373 -15.95 18.21 0.03
N SER A 374 -15.99 19.52 0.23
CA SER A 374 -14.90 20.41 -0.15
C SER A 374 -13.64 20.00 0.61
N LEU A 375 -12.56 19.74 -0.12
CA LEU A 375 -11.23 19.57 0.47
C LEU A 375 -10.85 20.87 1.16
N ASP A 376 -10.80 20.88 2.48
CA ASP A 376 -10.10 21.94 3.20
C ASP A 376 -8.60 21.82 2.84
N PRO A 377 -7.98 22.86 2.26
CA PRO A 377 -6.55 22.85 1.92
C PRO A 377 -5.63 22.61 3.13
N ASP A 378 -6.11 22.91 4.34
CA ASP A 378 -5.38 22.78 5.61
C ASP A 378 -5.65 21.44 6.33
N PHE A 379 -6.26 20.48 5.64
CA PHE A 379 -6.54 19.15 6.20
C PHE A 379 -5.24 18.34 6.40
N ASP A 380 -4.58 18.54 7.54
CA ASP A 380 -3.41 17.78 7.96
C ASP A 380 -3.82 16.33 8.28
N LYS A 381 -3.33 15.39 7.47
CA LYS A 381 -3.68 13.96 7.51
C LYS A 381 -3.15 13.19 8.72
N SER A 382 -2.61 13.87 9.73
CA SER A 382 -2.25 13.23 11.00
C SER A 382 -3.46 13.03 11.90
N ASP A 383 -4.55 13.78 11.69
CA ASP A 383 -5.72 13.74 12.56
C ASP A 383 -6.87 12.92 11.98
N PHE A 384 -7.40 12.09 12.87
CA PHE A 384 -8.40 11.03 12.75
C PHE A 384 -9.80 11.50 12.29
N LYS A 385 -9.92 12.46 11.36
CA LYS A 385 -11.21 12.93 10.83
C LYS A 385 -11.42 12.51 9.38
N ALA A 386 -11.31 11.22 9.10
CA ALA A 386 -11.73 10.72 7.79
C ALA A 386 -13.26 10.89 7.63
N PRO A 387 -13.77 11.62 6.61
CA PRO A 387 -15.21 11.79 6.43
C PRO A 387 -15.89 10.44 6.16
N MET A 388 -17.12 10.27 6.67
CA MET A 388 -17.93 9.05 6.54
C MET A 388 -18.11 8.62 5.08
N ALA A 389 -18.24 9.58 4.17
CA ALA A 389 -18.20 9.37 2.74
C ALA A 389 -17.06 10.19 2.10
N GLY A 390 -16.21 9.51 1.34
CA GLY A 390 -15.05 10.11 0.67
C GLY A 390 -15.25 10.30 -0.83
N PHE A 391 -14.14 10.47 -1.56
CA PHE A 391 -14.11 10.67 -3.02
C PHE A 391 -14.47 9.43 -3.85
N GLY A 392 -15.00 8.35 -3.26
CA GLY A 392 -15.21 7.09 -3.98
C GLY A 392 -13.91 6.31 -4.23
N TYR A 393 -12.96 6.37 -3.29
CA TYR A 393 -11.64 5.72 -3.38
C TYR A 393 -11.48 4.54 -2.43
N GLY A 394 -12.34 4.42 -1.41
CA GLY A 394 -12.20 3.44 -0.34
C GLY A 394 -12.21 1.99 -0.83
N LEU A 395 -13.25 1.59 -1.58
CA LEU A 395 -13.37 0.21 -2.10
C LEU A 395 -12.28 -0.14 -3.13
N PRO A 396 -12.00 0.69 -4.16
CA PRO A 396 -10.92 0.39 -5.12
C PRO A 396 -9.56 0.25 -4.42
N ILE A 397 -9.19 1.19 -3.54
CA ILE A 397 -7.91 1.13 -2.81
C ILE A 397 -7.84 -0.09 -1.89
N SER A 398 -8.93 -0.41 -1.17
CA SER A 398 -8.97 -1.59 -0.30
C SER A 398 -8.75 -2.88 -1.09
N ARG A 399 -9.30 -2.95 -2.32
CA ARG A 399 -9.06 -4.06 -3.23
C ARG A 399 -7.59 -4.14 -3.65
N LEU A 400 -6.94 -3.02 -3.96
CA LEU A 400 -5.51 -3.00 -4.27
C LEU A 400 -4.65 -3.47 -3.08
N TYR A 401 -4.98 -3.07 -1.85
CA TYR A 401 -4.29 -3.57 -0.65
C TYR A 401 -4.41 -5.09 -0.49
N ALA A 402 -5.59 -5.65 -0.76
CA ALA A 402 -5.80 -7.11 -0.71
C ALA A 402 -4.97 -7.81 -1.79
N ARG A 403 -5.05 -7.32 -3.03
CA ARG A 403 -4.34 -7.86 -4.20
C ARG A 403 -2.82 -7.76 -4.09
N TYR A 404 -2.31 -6.75 -3.40
CA TYR A 404 -0.87 -6.54 -3.24
C TYR A 404 -0.13 -7.75 -2.67
N PHE A 405 -0.76 -8.52 -1.77
CA PHE A 405 -0.20 -9.77 -1.21
C PHE A 405 -0.94 -11.04 -1.63
N GLY A 406 -1.61 -11.03 -2.78
CA GLY A 406 -2.27 -12.21 -3.35
C GLY A 406 -3.60 -12.56 -2.71
N GLY A 407 -4.24 -11.59 -2.04
CA GLY A 407 -5.65 -11.64 -1.67
C GLY A 407 -6.54 -10.98 -2.71
N ASP A 408 -7.83 -10.83 -2.44
CA ASP A 408 -8.75 -10.06 -3.28
C ASP A 408 -9.90 -9.52 -2.44
N LEU A 409 -10.61 -8.53 -2.96
CA LEU A 409 -11.82 -7.98 -2.35
C LEU A 409 -12.96 -8.09 -3.35
N LYS A 410 -13.97 -8.89 -2.99
CA LYS A 410 -15.16 -9.15 -3.82
C LYS A 410 -16.40 -8.66 -3.11
N LEU A 411 -17.43 -8.35 -3.88
CA LEU A 411 -18.70 -7.83 -3.38
C LEU A 411 -19.84 -8.55 -4.09
N ILE A 412 -20.83 -9.00 -3.30
CA ILE A 412 -22.08 -9.58 -3.78
C ILE A 412 -23.20 -8.81 -3.11
N SER A 413 -24.10 -8.22 -3.89
CA SER A 413 -25.20 -7.43 -3.35
C SER A 413 -26.56 -7.95 -3.81
N MET A 414 -27.55 -7.80 -2.94
CA MET A 414 -28.95 -8.12 -3.19
C MET A 414 -29.75 -6.83 -3.04
N GLU A 415 -30.08 -6.22 -4.18
CA GLU A 415 -30.89 -5.00 -4.24
C GLU A 415 -32.23 -5.20 -3.50
N GLY A 416 -32.56 -4.24 -2.62
CA GLY A 416 -33.71 -4.30 -1.72
C GLY A 416 -33.43 -5.00 -0.38
N TYR A 417 -32.25 -5.57 -0.17
CA TYR A 417 -31.90 -6.24 1.09
C TYR A 417 -30.58 -5.73 1.69
N GLY A 418 -29.45 -5.99 1.04
CA GLY A 418 -28.15 -5.79 1.67
C GLY A 418 -26.96 -6.24 0.83
N THR A 419 -25.76 -6.06 1.38
CA THR A 419 -24.50 -6.34 0.68
C THR A 419 -23.57 -7.21 1.51
N ASP A 420 -22.94 -8.17 0.84
CA ASP A 420 -21.85 -8.99 1.36
C ASP A 420 -20.52 -8.59 0.69
N VAL A 421 -19.54 -8.21 1.50
CA VAL A 421 -18.15 -7.99 1.09
C VAL A 421 -17.29 -9.15 1.57
N TYR A 422 -16.50 -9.73 0.66
CA TYR A 422 -15.57 -10.82 0.92
C TYR A 422 -14.14 -10.33 0.72
N LEU A 423 -13.38 -10.23 1.81
CA LEU A 423 -11.95 -9.94 1.81
C LEU A 423 -11.19 -11.26 1.96
N HIS A 424 -10.47 -11.65 0.91
CA HIS A 424 -9.59 -12.82 0.90
C HIS A 424 -8.15 -12.37 1.16
N LEU A 425 -7.46 -13.05 2.07
CA LEU A 425 -6.08 -12.77 2.46
C LEU A 425 -5.27 -14.05 2.31
N ASN A 426 -4.13 -13.97 1.62
CA ASN A 426 -3.22 -15.11 1.44
C ASN A 426 -2.47 -15.41 2.74
N ARG A 427 -2.64 -16.63 3.28
CA ARG A 427 -1.98 -17.08 4.51
C ARG A 427 -0.51 -17.41 4.33
N LEU A 428 -0.11 -17.88 3.14
CA LEU A 428 1.23 -18.43 2.89
C LEU A 428 2.31 -17.34 2.79
N SER A 429 1.89 -16.08 2.57
CA SER A 429 2.75 -14.90 2.47
C SER A 429 3.92 -15.03 1.48
N SER A 430 3.83 -16.00 0.56
CA SER A 430 4.85 -16.32 -0.43
C SER A 430 4.62 -15.59 -1.76
N SER A 431 3.43 -15.04 -1.99
CA SER A 431 3.11 -14.34 -3.23
C SER A 431 3.96 -13.08 -3.42
N SER A 432 4.47 -12.88 -4.63
CA SER A 432 5.14 -11.64 -5.03
C SER A 432 4.14 -10.49 -5.17
N GLU A 433 4.60 -9.28 -4.89
CA GLU A 433 3.81 -8.08 -5.19
C GLU A 433 3.53 -7.93 -6.71
N PRO A 434 2.36 -7.37 -7.08
CA PRO A 434 1.89 -7.22 -8.47
C PRO A 434 2.54 -6.03 -9.20
N LEU A 435 3.85 -5.82 -9.04
CA LEU A 435 4.59 -4.71 -9.67
C LEU A 435 5.55 -5.17 -10.76
N GLN A 436 5.42 -6.42 -11.20
CA GLN A 436 6.33 -7.01 -12.17
C GLN A 436 6.03 -6.58 -13.57
#